data_AF-A9BFI3-F1
#
_entry.id   AF-A9BFI3-F1
#
_cell.length_a   1.000
_cell.length_b   1.000
_cell.length_c   1.000
_cell.angle_alpha   90.00
_cell.angle_beta   90.00
_cell.angle_gamma   90.00
#
_symmetry.space_group_name_H-M   'P 1'
#
loop_
_entity.id
_entity.type
_entity.pdbx_description
1 polymer ?
#
loop_
_entity_poly.entity_id
_entity_poly.type
_entity_poly.pdbx_seq_one_letter_code
_entity_poly.pdbx_strand_id
1 'polypeptide(L)'
;MERTTFRLVNAVEKKLVEKFKIDTDQNKQLGQIINAAYPDEKDIVQIRNRIRLTSKKTLIKEFNHFEGNLSIFQPAIDITDQALNKERVDITNFVNSL
;
A
#
# COMPACT_ATOMS: atom_id res chain seq x y z
N MET A 1 7.24 0.84 26.50
CA MET A 1 7.57 1.16 25.10
C MET A 1 6.69 0.30 24.22
N GLU A 2 5.52 0.82 23.82
CA GLU A 2 4.71 0.17 22.80
C GLU A 2 5.53 0.14 21.51
N ARG A 3 5.85 -1.06 21.02
CA ARG A 3 6.34 -1.21 19.66
C ARG A 3 5.16 -0.89 18.76
N THR A 4 5.05 0.35 18.31
CA THR A 4 4.07 0.76 17.31
C THR A 4 4.29 -0.11 16.08
N THR A 5 3.48 -1.15 15.89
CA THR A 5 3.50 -1.98 14.69
C THR A 5 3.31 -1.05 13.50
N PHE A 6 4.38 -0.84 12.72
CA PHE A 6 4.37 0.08 11.59
C PHE A 6 3.59 -0.58 10.45
N ARG A 7 2.31 -0.23 10.36
CA ARG A 7 1.37 -0.77 9.38
C ARG A 7 1.66 -0.23 7.98
N LEU A 8 1.80 -1.12 6.99
CA LEU A 8 2.14 -0.73 5.61
C LEU A 8 1.11 0.25 5.03
N VAL A 9 -0.19 0.01 5.28
CA VAL A 9 -1.28 0.93 4.88
C VAL A 9 -0.98 2.37 5.30
N ASN A 10 -0.66 2.58 6.58
CA ASN A 10 -0.43 3.91 7.13
C ASN A 10 0.81 4.57 6.51
N ALA A 11 1.83 3.78 6.16
CA ALA A 11 3.03 4.28 5.49
C ALA A 11 2.72 4.81 4.08
N VAL A 12 1.93 4.05 3.31
CA VAL A 12 1.51 4.45 1.96
C VAL A 12 0.62 5.69 2.03
N GLU A 13 -0.40 5.69 2.90
CA GLU A 13 -1.30 6.84 3.05
C GLU A 13 -0.54 8.11 3.44
N LYS A 14 0.32 8.03 4.48
CA LYS A 14 1.10 9.17 4.95
C LYS A 14 1.99 9.75 3.84
N LYS A 15 2.71 8.91 3.10
CA LYS A 15 3.61 9.38 2.05
C LYS A 15 2.84 10.05 0.90
N LEU A 16 1.70 9.49 0.49
CA LEU A 16 0.87 10.10 -0.55
C LEU A 16 0.29 11.44 -0.10
N VAL A 17 -0.22 11.50 1.14
CA VAL A 17 -0.75 12.74 1.72
C VAL A 17 0.32 13.83 1.79
N GLU A 18 1.53 13.50 2.27
CA GLU A 18 2.63 14.44 2.37
C GLU A 18 3.11 14.93 0.99
N LYS A 19 3.27 14.01 0.02
CA LYS A 19 3.79 14.32 -1.31
C LYS A 19 2.81 15.16 -2.14
N PHE A 20 1.55 14.78 -2.14
CA PHE A 20 0.52 15.37 -2.99
C PHE A 20 -0.37 16.39 -2.26
N LYS A 21 -0.10 16.64 -0.98
CA LYS A 21 -0.86 17.58 -0.12
C LYS A 21 -2.36 17.28 -0.12
N ILE A 22 -2.71 16.01 0.05
CA ILE A 22 -4.09 15.53 -0.02
C ILE A 22 -4.82 15.87 1.27
N ASP A 23 -6.04 16.40 1.15
CA ASP A 23 -6.94 16.62 2.27
C ASP A 23 -7.52 15.28 2.78
N THR A 24 -7.13 14.88 3.99
CA THR A 24 -7.56 13.64 4.64
C THR A 24 -8.94 13.72 5.27
N ASP A 25 -9.51 14.93 5.45
CA ASP A 25 -10.89 15.09 5.94
C ASP A 25 -11.89 14.64 4.88
N GLN A 26 -11.54 14.84 3.60
CA GLN A 26 -12.32 14.41 2.43
C GLN A 26 -11.92 13.01 1.92
N ASN A 27 -10.67 12.58 2.14
CA ASN A 27 -10.13 11.33 1.61
C ASN A 27 -9.70 10.39 2.75
N LYS A 28 -10.68 9.68 3.32
CA LYS A 28 -10.48 8.85 4.53
C LYS A 28 -9.96 7.45 4.26
N GLN A 29 -10.11 6.95 3.02
CA GLN A 29 -9.67 5.61 2.65
C GLN A 29 -8.51 5.67 1.66
N LEU A 30 -7.55 4.73 1.76
CA LEU A 30 -6.45 4.55 0.80
C LEU A 30 -6.87 4.65 -0.68
N GLY A 31 -8.04 4.12 -1.06
CA GLY A 31 -8.52 4.24 -2.45
C GLY A 31 -8.84 5.68 -2.87
N GLN A 32 -9.43 6.46 -1.98
CA GLN A 32 -9.73 7.88 -2.22
C GLN A 32 -8.42 8.69 -2.26
N ILE A 33 -7.49 8.38 -1.36
CA ILE A 33 -6.15 8.99 -1.33
C ILE A 33 -5.38 8.69 -2.63
N ILE A 34 -5.40 7.45 -3.13
CA ILE A 34 -4.77 7.08 -4.42
C ILE A 34 -5.40 7.86 -5.58
N ASN A 35 -6.72 8.00 -5.61
CA ASN A 35 -7.41 8.75 -6.66
C ASN A 35 -7.11 10.24 -6.59
N ALA A 36 -7.01 10.82 -5.39
CA ALA A 36 -6.63 12.21 -5.18
C ALA A 36 -5.15 12.48 -5.53
N ALA A 37 -4.26 11.49 -5.32
CA ALA A 37 -2.85 11.58 -5.69
C ALA A 37 -2.63 11.59 -7.22
N TYR A 38 -3.51 10.91 -7.97
CA TYR A 38 -3.39 10.69 -9.40
C TYR A 38 -4.72 10.97 -10.13
N PRO A 39 -5.18 12.24 -10.15
CA PRO A 39 -6.50 12.58 -10.67
C PRO A 39 -6.54 12.61 -12.22
N ASP A 40 -5.40 12.85 -12.88
CA ASP A 40 -5.36 13.05 -14.33
C ASP A 40 -5.49 11.71 -15.08
N GLU A 41 -6.57 11.58 -15.87
CA GLU A 41 -6.85 10.39 -16.69
C GLU A 41 -6.21 10.42 -18.08
N LYS A 42 -5.49 11.49 -18.41
CA LYS A 42 -4.76 11.65 -19.68
C LYS A 42 -3.25 11.55 -19.48
N ASP A 43 -2.76 11.72 -18.25
CA ASP A 43 -1.36 11.49 -17.90
C ASP A 43 -1.10 9.99 -17.69
N ILE A 44 -0.42 9.38 -18.67
CA ILE A 44 -0.07 7.95 -18.67
C ILE A 44 0.72 7.55 -17.41
N VAL A 45 1.57 8.43 -16.88
CA VAL A 45 2.37 8.14 -15.68
C VAL A 45 1.46 8.08 -14.45
N GLN A 46 0.53 9.03 -14.30
CA GLN A 46 -0.44 9.03 -13.21
C GLN A 46 -1.37 7.82 -13.29
N ILE A 47 -1.89 7.50 -14.48
CA ILE A 47 -2.72 6.32 -14.71
C ILE A 47 -1.98 5.04 -14.29
N ARG A 48 -0.71 4.89 -14.70
CA ARG A 48 0.10 3.72 -14.37
C ARG A 48 0.31 3.60 -12.85
N ASN A 49 0.60 4.70 -12.17
CA ASN A 49 0.79 4.72 -10.72
C ASN A 49 -0.51 4.41 -9.97
N ARG A 50 -1.63 4.96 -10.44
CA ARG A 50 -2.98 4.69 -9.91
C ARG A 50 -3.36 3.22 -10.04
N ILE A 51 -3.13 2.62 -11.22
CA ILE A 51 -3.39 1.18 -11.46
C ILE A 51 -2.47 0.33 -10.58
N ARG A 52 -1.18 0.67 -10.48
CA ARG A 52 -0.22 -0.06 -9.63
C ARG A 52 -0.66 -0.11 -8.17
N LEU A 53 -1.07 1.02 -7.60
CA LEU A 53 -1.49 1.06 -6.19
C LEU A 53 -2.88 0.46 -5.98
N THR A 54 -3.83 0.71 -6.89
CA THR A 54 -5.20 0.18 -6.78
C THR A 54 -5.23 -1.35 -6.87
N SER A 55 -4.49 -1.94 -7.81
CA SER A 55 -4.38 -3.40 -7.96
C SER A 55 -3.78 -4.10 -6.74
N LYS A 56 -2.96 -3.37 -5.96
CA LYS A 56 -2.31 -3.88 -4.73
C LYS A 56 -3.03 -3.44 -3.46
N LYS A 57 -4.13 -2.67 -3.53
CA LYS A 57 -4.83 -2.11 -2.36
C LYS A 57 -5.27 -3.17 -1.36
N THR A 58 -5.80 -4.30 -1.84
CA THR A 58 -6.18 -5.43 -0.97
C THR A 58 -4.95 -5.99 -0.29
N LEU A 59 -3.89 -6.28 -1.04
CA LEU A 59 -2.63 -6.79 -0.50
C LEU A 59 -2.02 -5.85 0.57
N ILE A 60 -2.03 -4.54 0.32
CA ILE A 60 -1.56 -3.52 1.27
C ILE A 60 -2.32 -3.58 2.60
N LYS A 61 -3.65 -3.80 2.56
CA LYS A 61 -4.47 -3.98 3.76
C LYS A 61 -4.19 -5.30 4.47
N GLU A 62 -4.05 -6.38 3.71
CA GLU A 62 -3.84 -7.73 4.23
C GLU A 62 -2.47 -7.92 4.88
N PHE A 63 -1.44 -7.15 4.52
CA PHE A 63 -0.14 -7.21 5.21
C PHE A 63 -0.23 -6.95 6.73
N ASN A 64 -1.24 -6.20 7.18
CA ASN A 64 -1.49 -6.02 8.61
C ASN A 64 -2.10 -7.26 9.28
N HIS A 65 -2.80 -8.11 8.53
CA HIS A 65 -3.40 -9.36 9.01
C HIS A 65 -2.36 -10.49 9.09
N PHE A 66 -1.43 -10.55 8.11
CA PHE A 66 -0.39 -11.57 8.05
C PHE A 66 0.63 -11.52 9.20
N GLU A 67 0.93 -10.34 9.77
CA GLU A 67 1.84 -10.24 10.93
C GLU A 67 1.25 -10.87 12.23
N GLY A 68 -0.06 -11.17 12.26
CA GLY A 68 -0.74 -11.67 13.46
C GLY A 68 -1.18 -13.15 13.41
N ASN A 69 -1.33 -13.76 12.23
CA ASN A 69 -1.83 -15.15 12.15
C ASN A 69 -1.42 -15.86 10.84
N LEU A 70 -0.21 -16.42 10.82
CA LEU A 70 0.34 -17.22 9.70
C LEU A 70 -0.31 -18.62 9.55
N SER A 71 -1.34 -18.95 10.32
CA SER A 71 -1.80 -20.34 10.47
C SER A 71 -2.67 -20.88 9.33
N ILE A 72 -3.22 -20.06 8.43
CA ILE A 72 -4.25 -20.52 7.47
C ILE A 72 -3.73 -20.93 6.07
N PHE A 73 -2.42 -20.83 5.80
CA PHE A 73 -1.86 -21.10 4.46
C PHE A 73 -0.75 -22.17 4.41
N GLN A 74 -0.56 -22.99 5.46
CA GLN A 74 0.69 -23.74 5.67
C GLN A 74 1.22 -24.69 4.56
N PRO A 75 0.49 -25.13 3.52
CA PRO A 75 1.11 -25.79 2.36
C PRO A 75 1.58 -24.84 1.23
N ALA A 76 1.03 -23.61 1.15
CA ALA A 76 1.39 -22.60 0.15
C ALA A 76 2.43 -21.57 0.66
N ILE A 77 2.73 -21.59 1.96
CA ILE A 77 3.50 -20.58 2.68
C ILE A 77 4.93 -20.37 2.18
N ASP A 78 5.69 -21.41 1.79
CA ASP A 78 7.11 -21.22 1.43
C ASP A 78 7.34 -20.35 0.18
N ILE A 79 6.50 -20.51 -0.85
CA ILE A 79 6.56 -19.67 -2.08
C ILE A 79 5.84 -18.35 -1.86
N THR A 80 4.73 -18.39 -1.11
CA THR A 80 3.86 -17.24 -0.89
C THR A 80 4.56 -16.20 0.00
N ASP A 81 5.32 -16.58 1.02
CA ASP A 81 6.04 -15.64 1.90
C ASP A 81 7.14 -14.88 1.16
N GLN A 82 7.92 -15.55 0.30
CA GLN A 82 8.92 -14.85 -0.53
C GLN A 82 8.26 -13.89 -1.51
N ALA A 83 7.18 -14.31 -2.19
CA ALA A 83 6.45 -13.46 -3.12
C ALA A 83 5.78 -12.28 -2.41
N LEU A 84 5.15 -12.50 -1.26
CA LEU A 84 4.54 -11.47 -0.41
C LEU A 84 5.59 -10.49 0.12
N ASN A 85 6.74 -10.98 0.61
CA ASN A 85 7.81 -10.12 1.09
C ASN A 85 8.40 -9.28 -0.06
N LYS A 86 8.58 -9.88 -1.24
CA LYS A 86 8.99 -9.15 -2.45
C LYS A 86 7.99 -8.05 -2.80
N GLU A 87 6.70 -8.35 -2.77
CA GLU A 87 5.64 -7.37 -3.03
C GLU A 87 5.63 -6.24 -1.98
N ARG A 88 5.83 -6.56 -0.70
CA ARG A 88 5.97 -5.55 0.36
C ARG A 88 7.15 -4.63 0.10
N VAL A 89 8.30 -5.19 -0.24
CA VAL A 89 9.52 -4.43 -0.56
C VAL A 89 9.31 -3.57 -1.81
N ASP A 90 8.70 -4.11 -2.86
CA ASP A 90 8.44 -3.39 -4.11
C ASP A 90 7.45 -2.22 -3.93
N ILE A 91 6.43 -2.39 -3.09
CA ILE A 91 5.51 -1.29 -2.73
C ILE A 91 6.24 -0.25 -1.89
N THR A 92 7.01 -0.67 -0.90
CA THR A 92 7.76 0.24 -0.01
C THR A 92 8.78 1.05 -0.80
N ASN A 93 9.54 0.42 -1.69
CA ASN A 93 10.53 1.07 -2.54
C ASN A 93 9.87 2.07 -3.49
N PHE A 94 8.75 1.69 -4.12
CA PHE A 94 7.99 2.61 -4.96
C PHE A 94 7.56 3.84 -4.17
N VAL A 95 6.93 3.66 -3.00
CA VAL A 95 6.46 4.77 -2.16
C VAL A 95 7.60 5.64 -1.67
N ASN A 96 8.75 5.06 -1.31
CA ASN A 96 9.93 5.81 -0.90
C ASN A 96 10.57 6.61 -2.04
N SER A 97 10.39 6.18 -3.29
CA SER A 97 10.88 6.88 -4.48
C SER A 97 9.99 8.04 -4.94
N LEU A 98 8.79 8.20 -4.36
CA LEU A 98 7.88 9.34 -4.59
C LEU A 98 8.40 10.58 -3.85
#